data_AF-H9G4L3-F1
#
_entry.id   AF-H9G4L3-F1
#
_cell.length_a   1.000
_cell.length_b   1.000
_cell.length_c   1.000
_cell.angle_alpha   90.00
_cell.angle_beta   90.00
_cell.angle_gamma   90.00
#
_symmetry.space_group_name_H-M   'P 1'
#
loop_
_entity.id
_entity.type
_entity.pdbx_description
1 polymer ?
#
loop_
_entity_poly.entity_id
_entity_poly.type
_entity_poly.pdbx_seq_one_letter_code
_entity_poly.pdbx_strand_id
1 'polypeptide(L)'
;MYIEASSPRKEGDRARLISPIFSIPPKNPYGATNTAYCFSFYYNMYGQHIGTLNVYLRLKSQTTLESPFWSSSGNKGQGWLQARVNIHPNTSFQVIFEGIRGRGIEGDIAVDDISIVEGECTKSESPDNHIPSGAGRRLPHIRIFPVFLLVSVLSHQR
;
A
#
# COMPACT_ATOMS: atom_id res chain seq x y z
N MET A 1 -3.69 -1.82 8.51
CA MET A 1 -4.96 -2.56 8.22
C MET A 1 -4.62 -4.00 7.84
N TYR A 2 -5.46 -4.99 8.18
CA TYR A 2 -5.27 -6.40 7.75
C TYR A 2 -6.59 -7.01 7.24
N ILE A 3 -6.48 -8.06 6.41
CA ILE A 3 -7.61 -8.82 5.87
C ILE A 3 -7.59 -10.21 6.48
N GLU A 4 -8.55 -10.50 7.34
CA GLU A 4 -8.70 -11.79 8.03
C GLU A 4 -9.10 -12.91 7.06
N ALA A 5 -8.31 -14.00 7.04
CA ALA A 5 -8.52 -15.14 6.15
C ALA A 5 -9.25 -16.32 6.80
N SER A 6 -9.53 -16.30 8.11
CA SER A 6 -10.20 -17.42 8.79
C SER A 6 -11.66 -17.64 8.36
N SER A 7 -12.22 -18.77 8.79
CA SER A 7 -13.62 -19.13 8.58
C SER A 7 -14.57 -18.02 9.07
N PRO A 8 -15.66 -17.68 8.35
CA PRO A 8 -16.27 -18.39 7.23
C PRO A 8 -15.80 -17.95 5.83
N ARG A 9 -14.67 -17.25 5.71
CA ARG A 9 -14.17 -16.79 4.41
C ARG A 9 -13.79 -17.96 3.49
N LYS A 10 -13.97 -17.78 2.18
CA LYS A 10 -13.71 -18.77 1.12
C LYS A 10 -12.66 -18.27 0.12
N GLU A 11 -11.99 -19.18 -0.58
CA GLU A 11 -11.03 -18.81 -1.63
C GLU A 11 -11.71 -17.88 -2.63
N GLY A 12 -11.03 -16.79 -3.00
CA GLY A 12 -11.58 -15.79 -3.91
C GLY A 12 -12.49 -14.74 -3.26
N ASP A 13 -12.81 -14.85 -1.96
CA ASP A 13 -13.47 -13.78 -1.21
C ASP A 13 -12.65 -12.50 -1.31
N ARG A 14 -13.35 -11.36 -1.43
CA ARG A 14 -12.73 -10.05 -1.64
C ARG A 14 -13.09 -9.10 -0.50
N ALA A 15 -12.09 -8.40 0.01
CA ALA A 15 -12.28 -7.27 0.91
C ALA A 15 -11.71 -6.02 0.25
N ARG A 16 -12.45 -4.91 0.29
CA ARG A 16 -12.04 -3.65 -0.33
C ARG A 16 -11.94 -2.53 0.71
N LEU A 17 -10.83 -1.82 0.70
CA LEU A 17 -10.67 -0.52 1.35
C LEU A 17 -10.71 0.56 0.28
N ILE A 18 -11.63 1.51 0.42
CA ILE A 18 -11.83 2.61 -0.52
C ILE A 18 -11.43 3.91 0.17
N SER A 19 -10.52 4.68 -0.45
CA SER A 19 -10.12 5.99 0.06
C SER A 19 -11.25 7.03 -0.04
N PRO A 20 -11.14 8.17 0.65
CA PRO A 20 -11.86 9.38 0.27
C PRO A 20 -11.58 9.78 -1.19
N ILE A 21 -12.39 10.70 -1.71
CA ILE A 21 -12.15 11.30 -3.03
C ILE A 21 -11.02 12.33 -2.90
N PHE A 22 -9.99 12.18 -3.71
CA PHE A 22 -8.93 13.17 -3.92
C PHE A 22 -9.35 14.11 -5.05
N SER A 23 -9.50 15.39 -4.74
CA SER A 23 -9.84 16.43 -5.71
C SER A 23 -8.58 16.91 -6.44
N ILE A 24 -8.61 16.94 -7.77
CA ILE A 24 -7.56 17.56 -8.59
C ILE A 24 -8.05 18.93 -9.04
N PRO A 25 -7.61 20.03 -8.42
CA PRO A 25 -7.97 21.36 -8.88
C PRO A 25 -7.33 21.65 -10.26
N PRO A 26 -8.00 22.40 -11.14
CA PRO A 26 -7.39 22.87 -12.38
C PRO A 26 -6.15 23.73 -12.07
N LYS A 27 -5.01 23.40 -12.67
CA LYS A 27 -3.78 24.21 -12.55
C LYS A 27 -3.80 25.44 -13.45
N ASN A 28 -4.60 25.43 -14.51
CA ASN A 28 -4.89 26.60 -15.33
C ASN A 28 -6.36 26.59 -15.81
N PRO A 29 -6.92 27.74 -16.23
CA PRO A 29 -8.32 27.84 -16.67
C PRO A 29 -8.60 27.24 -18.06
N TYR A 30 -7.57 26.86 -18.82
CA TYR A 30 -7.66 26.59 -20.26
C TYR A 30 -7.13 25.21 -20.69
N GLY A 31 -6.77 24.33 -19.76
CA GLY A 31 -6.00 23.13 -20.06
C GLY A 31 -6.25 21.96 -19.12
N ALA A 32 -6.02 20.76 -19.64
CA ALA A 32 -6.08 19.52 -18.88
C ALA A 32 -4.95 19.47 -17.83
N THR A 33 -5.27 19.07 -16.61
CA THR A 33 -4.28 18.80 -15.57
C THR A 33 -3.72 17.40 -15.74
N ASN A 34 -2.51 17.29 -16.28
CA ASN A 34 -1.75 16.05 -16.27
C ASN A 34 -0.79 16.04 -15.07
N THR A 35 -1.35 15.96 -13.88
CA THR A 35 -0.57 15.95 -12.63
C THR A 35 -0.19 14.52 -12.29
N ALA A 36 1.11 14.25 -12.24
CA ALA A 36 1.65 13.01 -11.69
C ALA A 36 1.56 13.02 -10.17
N TYR A 37 1.28 11.87 -9.59
CA TYR A 37 1.41 11.64 -8.15
C TYR A 37 2.24 10.39 -7.88
N CYS A 38 3.09 10.47 -6.88
CA CYS A 38 3.77 9.33 -6.31
C CYS A 38 2.87 8.73 -5.25
N PHE A 39 2.29 7.58 -5.57
CA PHE A 39 1.55 6.77 -4.62
C PHE A 39 2.49 5.76 -3.98
N SER A 40 2.50 5.70 -2.66
CA SER A 40 3.32 4.76 -1.91
C SER A 40 2.59 4.17 -0.73
N PHE A 41 2.94 2.94 -0.38
CA PHE A 41 2.39 2.24 0.77
C PHE A 41 3.34 1.11 1.16
N TYR A 42 3.28 0.69 2.42
CA TYR A 42 3.93 -0.53 2.89
C TYR A 42 2.94 -1.68 2.88
N TYR A 43 3.42 -2.87 2.54
CA TYR A 43 2.63 -4.09 2.57
C TYR A 43 3.45 -5.26 3.11
N ASN A 44 2.77 -6.20 3.76
CA ASN A 44 3.32 -7.47 4.22
C ASN A 44 2.40 -8.59 3.73
N MET A 45 3.02 -9.59 3.12
CA MET A 45 2.36 -10.72 2.46
C MET A 45 3.18 -11.98 2.70
N TYR A 46 3.08 -12.54 3.91
CA TYR A 46 3.85 -13.69 4.34
C TYR A 46 2.96 -14.85 4.78
N GLY A 47 3.13 -16.02 4.16
CA GLY A 47 2.38 -17.23 4.46
C GLY A 47 2.23 -18.14 3.24
N GLN A 48 1.81 -19.38 3.48
CA GLN A 48 1.65 -20.40 2.43
C GLN A 48 0.43 -20.14 1.54
N HIS A 49 -0.64 -19.59 2.11
CA HIS A 49 -1.93 -19.42 1.46
C HIS A 49 -2.24 -17.95 1.15
N ILE A 50 -1.21 -17.11 1.03
CA ILE A 50 -1.36 -15.72 0.65
C ILE A 50 -2.04 -15.62 -0.72
N GLY A 51 -3.13 -14.86 -0.76
CA GLY A 51 -3.83 -14.57 -2.00
C GLY A 51 -3.21 -13.39 -2.75
N THR A 52 -4.03 -12.42 -3.12
CA THR A 52 -3.63 -11.30 -3.97
C THR A 52 -4.00 -9.97 -3.33
N LEU A 53 -3.10 -9.00 -3.40
CA LEU A 53 -3.38 -7.60 -3.13
C LEU A 53 -3.38 -6.83 -4.45
N ASN A 54 -4.52 -6.26 -4.81
CA ASN A 54 -4.68 -5.35 -5.95
C ASN A 54 -4.86 -3.92 -5.45
N VAL A 55 -4.36 -2.96 -6.21
CA VAL A 55 -4.64 -1.54 -6.00
C VAL A 55 -5.15 -0.93 -7.30
N TYR A 56 -6.29 -0.26 -7.18
CA TYR A 56 -7.01 0.34 -8.29
C TYR A 56 -7.09 1.84 -8.14
N LEU A 57 -7.16 2.50 -9.30
CA LEU A 57 -7.50 3.91 -9.42
C LEU A 57 -8.92 3.98 -9.98
N ARG A 58 -9.82 4.67 -9.28
CA ARG A 58 -11.18 4.94 -9.77
C ARG A 58 -11.35 6.43 -9.96
N LEU A 59 -11.48 6.87 -11.20
CA LEU A 59 -11.78 8.26 -11.54
C LEU A 59 -13.25 8.57 -11.23
N LYS A 60 -13.57 9.81 -10.87
CA LYS A 60 -14.93 10.26 -10.54
C LYS A 60 -15.93 10.03 -11.68
N SER A 61 -15.46 10.07 -12.93
CA SER A 61 -16.28 9.81 -14.12
C SER A 61 -16.53 8.32 -14.39
N GLN A 62 -15.78 7.41 -13.74
CA GLN A 62 -15.86 5.98 -13.97
C GLN A 62 -16.86 5.32 -13.02
N THR A 63 -17.76 4.53 -13.59
CA THR A 63 -18.70 3.67 -12.84
C THR A 63 -18.16 2.25 -12.67
N THR A 64 -17.26 1.82 -13.55
CA THR A 64 -16.60 0.52 -13.53
C THR A 64 -15.18 0.61 -13.01
N LEU A 65 -14.72 -0.45 -12.35
CA LEU A 65 -13.33 -0.58 -11.91
C LEU A 65 -12.50 -1.15 -13.06
N GLU A 66 -11.48 -0.42 -13.49
CA GLU A 66 -10.55 -0.87 -14.53
C GLU A 66 -9.52 -1.88 -13.97
N SER A 67 -8.51 -2.24 -14.77
CA SER A 67 -7.41 -3.08 -14.31
C SER A 67 -6.65 -2.40 -13.16
N PRO A 68 -6.12 -3.17 -12.19
CA PRO A 68 -5.33 -2.60 -11.11
C PRO A 68 -4.06 -1.96 -11.69
N PHE A 69 -3.69 -0.79 -11.17
CA PHE A 69 -2.41 -0.16 -11.54
C PHE A 69 -1.23 -0.83 -10.80
N TRP A 70 -1.52 -1.57 -9.73
CA TRP A 70 -0.54 -2.37 -9.01
C TRP A 70 -1.18 -3.67 -8.50
N SER A 71 -0.44 -4.78 -8.59
CA SER A 71 -0.89 -6.07 -8.08
C SER A 71 0.31 -6.88 -7.56
N SER A 72 0.09 -7.61 -6.48
CA SER A 72 1.05 -8.58 -5.96
C SER A 72 0.31 -9.80 -5.41
N SER A 73 0.79 -10.99 -5.75
CA SER A 73 0.20 -12.25 -5.33
C SER A 73 1.20 -13.18 -4.67
N GLY A 74 0.72 -14.00 -3.76
CA GLY A 74 1.50 -15.03 -3.07
C GLY A 74 2.49 -14.47 -2.05
N ASN A 75 3.28 -15.38 -1.48
CA ASN A 75 4.27 -15.07 -0.46
C ASN A 75 5.37 -14.11 -0.99
N LYS A 76 5.72 -13.11 -0.18
CA LYS A 76 6.77 -12.11 -0.46
C LYS A 76 7.94 -12.20 0.52
N GLY A 77 7.94 -13.21 1.39
CA GLY A 77 8.94 -13.36 2.44
C GLY A 77 8.56 -12.56 3.69
N GLN A 78 9.39 -12.70 4.72
CA GLN A 78 9.17 -12.00 5.98
C GLN A 78 9.58 -10.53 5.87
N GLY A 79 8.74 -9.66 6.42
CA GLY A 79 9.01 -8.23 6.54
C GLY A 79 8.09 -7.36 5.68
N TRP A 80 8.18 -6.06 5.94
CA TRP A 80 7.43 -5.06 5.20
C TRP A 80 8.17 -4.66 3.92
N LEU A 81 7.45 -4.63 2.81
CA LEU A 81 7.91 -4.14 1.52
C LEU A 81 7.24 -2.82 1.21
N GLN A 82 7.95 -1.91 0.56
CA GLN A 82 7.37 -0.65 0.10
C GLN A 82 7.07 -0.71 -1.39
N ALA A 83 5.84 -0.39 -1.76
CA ALA A 83 5.48 -0.09 -3.14
C ALA A 83 5.53 1.43 -3.38
N ARG A 84 6.06 1.83 -4.53
CA ARG A 84 6.05 3.21 -5.05
C ARG A 84 5.65 3.17 -6.51
N VAL A 85 4.56 3.83 -6.86
CA VAL A 85 3.97 3.77 -8.20
C VAL A 85 3.52 5.17 -8.62
N ASN A 86 3.86 5.54 -9.85
CA ASN A 86 3.38 6.77 -10.45
C ASN A 86 1.94 6.56 -10.92
N ILE A 87 1.06 7.50 -10.55
CA ILE A 87 -0.32 7.55 -11.04
C ILE A 87 -0.56 8.90 -11.70
N HIS A 88 -1.32 8.91 -12.80
CA HIS A 88 -1.62 10.11 -13.60
C HIS A 88 -3.15 10.29 -13.76
N PRO A 89 -3.90 10.50 -12.66
CA PRO A 89 -5.32 10.76 -12.74
C PRO A 89 -5.59 12.11 -13.43
N ASN A 90 -6.52 12.12 -14.38
CA ASN A 90 -6.91 13.32 -15.13
C ASN A 90 -8.12 14.07 -14.52
N THR A 91 -8.69 13.55 -13.45
CA THR A 91 -9.81 14.13 -12.70
C THR A 91 -9.78 13.63 -11.27
N SER A 92 -10.72 14.10 -10.44
CA SER A 92 -10.86 13.64 -9.06
C SER A 92 -10.96 12.11 -9.00
N PHE A 93 -10.31 11.48 -8.03
CA PHE A 93 -10.15 10.02 -8.03
C PHE A 93 -10.20 9.43 -6.62
N GLN A 94 -10.33 8.10 -6.56
CA GLN A 94 -10.17 7.30 -5.35
C GLN A 94 -9.14 6.20 -5.60
N VAL A 95 -8.47 5.78 -4.54
CA VAL A 95 -7.63 4.59 -4.51
C VAL A 95 -8.38 3.49 -3.79
N ILE A 96 -8.38 2.29 -4.37
CA ILE A 96 -9.06 1.12 -3.81
C ILE A 96 -8.05 0.00 -3.64
N PHE A 97 -7.84 -0.44 -2.41
CA PHE A 97 -7.13 -1.69 -2.12
C PHE A 97 -8.14 -2.83 -2.12
N GLU A 98 -7.80 -3.93 -2.78
CA GLU A 98 -8.58 -5.16 -2.75
C GLU A 98 -7.66 -6.32 -2.36
N GLY A 99 -7.94 -6.95 -1.22
CA GLY A 99 -7.38 -8.26 -0.93
C GLY A 99 -8.31 -9.36 -1.40
N ILE A 100 -7.75 -10.33 -2.10
CA ILE A 100 -8.39 -11.57 -2.53
C ILE A 100 -7.82 -12.69 -1.69
N ARG A 101 -8.68 -13.46 -1.04
CA ARG A 101 -8.28 -14.60 -0.21
C ARG A 101 -7.71 -15.74 -1.05
N GLY A 102 -6.60 -16.33 -0.59
CA GLY A 102 -6.00 -17.52 -1.19
C GLY A 102 -6.67 -18.83 -0.77
N ARG A 103 -5.97 -19.95 -0.98
CA ARG A 103 -6.48 -21.33 -0.84
C ARG A 103 -6.56 -21.87 0.60
N GLY A 104 -6.37 -21.02 1.60
CA GLY A 104 -6.29 -21.45 3.00
C GLY A 104 -6.25 -20.27 3.96
N ILE A 105 -5.93 -20.54 5.23
CA ILE A 105 -5.92 -19.56 6.32
C ILE A 105 -4.50 -19.14 6.74
N GLU A 106 -3.48 -19.81 6.22
CA GLU A 106 -2.09 -19.58 6.66
C GLU A 106 -1.47 -18.42 5.87
N GLY A 107 -1.70 -17.22 6.39
CA GLY A 107 -1.09 -15.99 5.91
C GLY A 107 -2.11 -14.87 5.81
N ASP A 108 -1.66 -13.67 6.19
CA ASP A 108 -2.46 -12.45 6.13
C ASP A 108 -1.84 -11.45 5.15
N ILE A 109 -2.69 -10.58 4.61
CA ILE A 109 -2.26 -9.40 3.86
C ILE A 109 -2.45 -8.19 4.77
N ALA A 110 -1.36 -7.47 5.02
CA ALA A 110 -1.37 -6.23 5.77
C ALA A 110 -0.87 -5.06 4.91
N VAL A 111 -1.45 -3.89 5.13
CA VAL A 111 -1.08 -2.62 4.47
C VAL A 111 -0.94 -1.55 5.54
N ASP A 112 0.09 -0.71 5.41
CA ASP A 112 0.36 0.41 6.31
C ASP A 112 1.02 1.59 5.57
N ASP A 113 1.14 2.74 6.25
CA ASP A 113 1.93 3.90 5.80
C ASP A 113 1.61 4.35 4.35
N ILE A 114 0.32 4.48 4.04
CA ILE A 114 -0.18 4.91 2.73
C ILE A 114 0.04 6.42 2.55
N SER A 115 0.64 6.82 1.44
CA SER A 115 0.91 8.22 1.10
C SER A 115 0.71 8.51 -0.39
N ILE A 116 0.20 9.70 -0.68
CA ILE A 116 0.09 10.26 -2.03
C ILE A 116 0.76 11.63 -1.98
N VAL A 117 1.77 11.82 -2.82
CA VAL A 117 2.50 13.08 -2.95
C VAL A 117 2.45 13.53 -4.40
N GLU A 118 2.23 14.82 -4.65
CA GLU A 118 2.29 15.38 -5.99
C GLU A 118 3.72 15.30 -6.55
N GLY A 119 3.86 14.85 -7.80
CA GLY A 119 5.13 14.61 -8.48
C GLY A 119 5.34 13.15 -8.84
N GLU A 120 6.39 12.87 -9.63
CA GLU A 120 6.80 11.50 -9.94
C GLU A 120 7.51 10.89 -8.71
N CYS A 121 7.40 9.57 -8.53
CA CYS A 121 8.18 8.87 -7.53
C CYS A 121 9.68 8.98 -7.84
N THR A 122 10.43 9.52 -6.87
CA THR A 122 11.89 9.45 -6.91
C THR A 122 12.31 7.99 -6.79
N LYS A 123 13.20 7.53 -7.66
CA LYS A 123 13.96 6.30 -7.38
C LYS A 123 14.65 6.56 -6.05
N SER A 124 14.51 5.64 -5.08
CA SER A 124 15.36 5.71 -3.90
C SER A 124 16.78 5.77 -4.42
N GLU A 125 17.51 6.84 -4.11
CA GLU A 125 18.95 6.77 -4.15
C GLU A 125 19.28 5.57 -3.27
N SER A 126 19.76 4.48 -3.89
CA SER A 126 20.64 3.58 -3.16
C SER A 126 21.72 4.48 -2.54
N PRO A 127 22.24 4.18 -1.34
CA PRO A 127 23.47 4.80 -0.91
C PRO A 127 24.57 4.29 -1.85
N ASP A 128 24.61 4.86 -3.04
CA ASP A 128 25.69 4.72 -3.97
C ASP A 128 26.84 5.49 -3.35
N ASN A 129 28.04 4.91 -3.41
CA ASN A 129 29.22 5.29 -2.64
C ASN A 129 29.84 6.64 -3.06
N HIS A 130 29.04 7.68 -3.29
CA HIS A 130 29.57 9.02 -3.31
C HIS A 130 29.70 9.49 -1.86
N ILE A 131 30.91 9.34 -1.33
CA ILE A 131 31.40 10.10 -0.17
C ILE A 131 31.72 11.50 -0.70
N PRO A 132 30.96 12.56 -0.40
CA PRO A 132 31.54 13.89 -0.38
C PRO A 132 32.21 14.02 0.98
N SER A 133 33.55 14.06 0.97
CA SER A 133 34.34 14.45 2.13
C SER A 133 33.85 15.80 2.66
N GLY A 134 33.12 15.81 3.78
CA GLY A 134 32.53 17.05 4.28
C GLY A 134 31.74 16.90 5.58
N ALA A 135 32.47 16.82 6.69
CA ALA A 135 32.12 17.14 8.07
C ALA A 135 30.65 17.48 8.46
N GLY A 136 30.12 16.69 9.41
CA GLY A 136 29.62 17.22 10.68
C GLY A 136 28.12 17.53 10.82
N ARG A 137 27.38 16.64 11.50
CA ARG A 137 26.75 16.87 12.83
C ARG A 137 25.76 15.73 13.14
N ARG A 138 25.99 15.04 14.27
CA ARG A 138 25.04 14.09 14.84
C ARG A 138 23.90 14.85 15.51
N LEU A 139 22.66 14.46 15.25
CA LEU A 139 21.52 14.71 16.12
C LEU A 139 20.94 13.34 16.52
N PRO A 140 20.65 13.09 17.81
CA PRO A 140 20.11 11.81 18.24
C PRO A 140 18.61 11.83 17.98
N HIS A 141 18.16 11.18 16.91
CA HIS A 141 16.72 10.90 16.80
C HIS A 141 16.41 9.71 17.72
N ILE A 142 15.86 10.03 18.89
CA ILE A 142 15.20 9.06 19.77
C ILE A 142 14.15 8.34 18.91
N ARG A 143 14.29 7.02 18.77
CA ARG A 143 13.28 6.14 18.17
C ARG A 143 12.50 5.51 19.32
N ILE A 144 11.32 6.04 19.60
CA ILE A 144 10.33 5.33 20.43
C ILE A 144 9.74 4.24 19.53
N PHE A 145 10.16 3.00 19.73
CA PHE A 145 9.42 1.84 19.24
C PHE A 145 8.18 1.68 20.13
N PRO A 146 6.94 1.73 19.60
CA PRO A 146 5.82 1.20 20.37
C PRO A 146 6.00 -0.32 20.42
N VAL A 147 6.21 -0.83 21.63
CA VAL A 147 6.12 -2.25 21.95
C VAL A 147 4.67 -2.67 21.69
N PHE A 148 4.41 -3.36 20.58
CA PHE A 148 3.14 -4.05 20.41
C PHE A 148 3.18 -5.35 21.22
N LEU A 149 2.39 -5.34 22.30
CA LEU A 149 2.06 -6.48 23.14
C LEU A 149 1.40 -7.57 22.26
N LEU A 150 2.13 -8.66 22.00
CA LEU A 150 1.52 -9.92 21.57
C LEU A 150 0.89 -10.56 22.81
N VAL A 151 -0.43 -10.43 22.97
CA VAL A 151 -1.18 -11.33 23.84
C VAL A 151 -1.74 -12.44 22.95
N SER A 152 -0.97 -13.51 22.82
CA SER A 152 -1.46 -14.82 22.42
C SER A 152 -2.15 -15.45 23.62
N VAL A 153 -3.49 -15.47 23.62
CA VAL A 153 -4.24 -16.41 24.47
C VAL A 153 -4.55 -17.65 23.63
N LEU A 154 -3.76 -18.70 23.86
CA LEU A 154 -4.12 -20.06 23.50
C LEU A 154 -5.00 -20.67 24.60
N SER A 155 -6.02 -21.39 24.14
CA SER A 155 -6.74 -22.47 24.83
C SER A 155 -7.64 -22.11 26.01
N HIS A 156 -8.94 -22.43 25.86
CA HIS A 156 -9.42 -23.61 26.57
C HIS A 156 -10.63 -24.25 25.88
N GLN A 157 -10.55 -25.57 25.85
CA GLN A 157 -11.59 -26.51 25.47
C GLN A 157 -12.88 -26.27 26.26
N ARG A 158 -14.02 -26.31 25.57
CA ARG A 158 -15.07 -27.32 25.76
C ARG A 158 -16.02 -27.31 24.58
#